data_AF-A0A7D5DCH8-F1
#
_entry.id   AF-A0A7D5DCH8-F1
#
_cell.length_a   1.000
_cell.length_b   1.000
_cell.length_c   1.000
_cell.angle_alpha   90.00
_cell.angle_beta   90.00
_cell.angle_gamma   90.00
#
_symmetry.space_group_name_H-M   'P 1'
#
loop_
_entity.id
_entity.type
_entity.pdbx_description
1 polymer ?
#
loop_
_entity_poly.entity_id
_entity_poly.type
_entity_poly.pdbx_seq_one_letter_code
_entity_poly.pdbx_strand_id
1 'polypeptide(L)' 'MSSFSKLACIDLERVLVPELWPAIAGRTGIRELFATTREIPDYDALMGQRITLLREHGITLRDVQRILH' A
#
# COMPACT_ATOMS: atom_id res chain seq x y z
N MET A 1 -38.63 -10.63 20.51
CA MET A 1 -37.71 -9.55 20.10
C MET A 1 -36.42 -10.20 19.63
N SER A 2 -36.19 -10.29 18.31
CA SER A 2 -34.90 -10.76 17.78
C SER A 2 -33.97 -9.57 17.60
N SER A 3 -32.88 -9.55 18.35
CA SER A 3 -31.77 -8.62 18.14
C SER A 3 -30.96 -9.10 16.94
N PHE A 4 -30.95 -8.34 15.86
CA PHE A 4 -30.00 -8.53 14.76
C PHE A 4 -28.78 -7.65 15.02
N SER A 5 -27.65 -8.27 15.35
CA SER A 5 -26.36 -7.58 15.36
C SER A 5 -26.02 -7.16 13.93
N LYS A 6 -25.87 -5.85 13.71
CA LYS A 6 -25.49 -5.30 12.40
C LYS A 6 -23.97 -5.28 12.29
N LEU A 7 -23.43 -5.87 11.22
CA LEU A 7 -22.00 -5.87 10.90
C LEU A 7 -21.75 -4.93 9.73
N ALA A 8 -20.70 -4.10 9.81
CA ALA A 8 -20.22 -3.30 8.69
C ALA A 8 -18.77 -3.69 8.39
N CYS A 9 -18.48 -3.96 7.13
CA CYS A 9 -17.13 -4.15 6.61
C CYS A 9 -16.82 -2.95 5.72
N ILE A 10 -15.72 -2.26 6.01
CA ILE A 10 -15.31 -1.07 5.28
C ILE A 10 -13.91 -1.28 4.75
N ASP A 11 -13.71 -0.85 3.50
CA ASP A 11 -12.38 -0.83 2.91
C ASP A 11 -11.50 0.21 3.62
N LEU A 12 -10.20 0.00 3.57
CA LEU A 12 -9.24 0.85 4.29
C LEU A 12 -8.73 1.96 3.36
N GLU A 13 -8.04 1.59 2.29
CA GLU A 13 -7.44 2.54 1.36
C GLU A 13 -8.52 3.25 0.53
N ARG A 14 -8.29 4.52 0.21
CA ARG A 14 -9.23 5.46 -0.45
C ARG A 14 -10.53 5.74 0.28
N VAL A 15 -10.93 4.93 1.27
CA VAL A 15 -12.13 5.15 2.09
C VAL A 15 -11.77 5.82 3.42
N LEU A 16 -10.84 5.23 4.16
CA LEU A 16 -10.42 5.72 5.48
C LEU A 16 -9.03 6.36 5.45
N VAL A 17 -8.14 5.89 4.57
CA VAL A 17 -6.76 6.37 4.45
C VAL A 17 -6.33 6.50 2.99
N PRO A 18 -5.32 7.32 2.65
CA PRO A 18 -4.73 7.32 1.30
C PRO A 18 -4.13 5.97 0.90
N GLU A 19 -3.94 5.75 -0.39
CA GLU A 19 -3.25 4.55 -0.88
C GLU A 19 -1.76 4.57 -0.49
N LEU A 20 -1.29 3.48 0.11
CA LEU A 20 0.06 3.34 0.66
C LEU A 20 1.16 3.53 -0.40
N TRP A 21 1.08 2.75 -1.48
CA TRP A 21 2.16 2.66 -2.46
C TRP A 21 2.31 3.91 -3.34
N PRO A 22 1.22 4.53 -3.84
CA PRO A 22 1.29 5.84 -4.49
C PRO A 22 1.85 6.93 -3.58
N ALA A 23 1.53 6.92 -2.27
CA ALA A 23 2.08 7.89 -1.33
C ALA A 23 3.61 7.73 -1.16
N ILE A 24 4.08 6.48 -1.02
CA ILE A 24 5.52 6.19 -0.98
C ILE A 24 6.18 6.62 -2.30
N ALA A 25 5.64 6.21 -3.44
CA ALA A 25 6.15 6.54 -4.77
C ALA A 25 6.29 8.06 -4.99
N GLY A 26 5.27 8.84 -4.59
CA GLY A 26 5.28 10.29 -4.72
C GLY A 26 6.30 10.99 -3.79
N ARG A 27 6.58 10.42 -2.61
CA ARG A 27 7.54 10.98 -1.65
C ARG A 27 8.98 10.60 -1.93
N THR A 28 9.22 9.40 -2.47
CA THR A 28 10.56 8.87 -2.76
C THR A 28 11.00 9.15 -4.19
N GLY A 29 10.05 9.44 -5.10
CA GLY A 29 10.31 9.60 -6.53
C GLY A 29 10.44 8.29 -7.30
N ILE A 30 10.26 7.14 -6.66
CA ILE A 30 10.37 5.81 -7.29
C ILE A 30 9.06 5.50 -8.01
N ARG A 31 9.03 5.75 -9.33
CA ARG A 31 7.81 5.67 -10.14
C ARG A 31 7.27 4.25 -10.27
N GLU A 32 8.13 3.26 -10.18
CA GLU A 32 7.82 1.84 -10.27
C GLU A 32 6.90 1.38 -9.12
N LEU A 33 6.91 2.09 -7.98
CA LEU A 33 6.03 1.81 -6.86
C LEU A 33 4.56 2.22 -7.11
N PHE A 34 4.26 2.95 -8.20
CA PHE A 34 2.86 3.19 -8.63
C PHE A 34 2.20 1.95 -9.23
N ALA A 35 2.95 0.89 -9.55
CA ALA A 35 2.38 -0.33 -10.10
C ALA A 35 1.31 -0.92 -9.17
N THR A 36 0.19 -1.32 -9.77
CA THR A 36 -0.95 -1.97 -9.12
C THR A 36 -1.16 -3.36 -9.71
N THR A 37 -2.19 -4.06 -9.20
CA THR A 37 -2.60 -5.36 -9.76
C THR A 37 -3.16 -5.28 -11.17
N ARG A 38 -3.42 -4.07 -11.71
CA ARG A 38 -3.77 -3.90 -13.12
C ARG A 38 -2.57 -4.13 -14.04
N GLU A 39 -1.39 -3.69 -13.62
CA GLU A 39 -0.14 -3.86 -14.37
C GLU A 39 0.53 -5.20 -14.06
N ILE A 40 0.50 -5.62 -12.79
CA ILE A 40 1.10 -6.88 -12.30
C ILE A 40 0.03 -7.68 -11.56
N PRO A 41 -0.74 -8.54 -12.25
CA PRO A 41 -1.86 -9.28 -11.65
C PRO A 41 -1.44 -10.28 -10.57
N ASP A 42 -0.21 -10.79 -10.64
CA ASP A 42 0.38 -11.65 -9.62
C ASP A 42 0.77 -10.83 -8.39
N TYR A 43 0.03 -11.02 -7.30
CA TYR A 43 0.22 -10.27 -6.06
C TYR A 43 1.60 -10.55 -5.43
N ASP A 44 2.08 -11.78 -5.48
CA ASP A 44 3.37 -12.16 -4.90
C ASP A 44 4.50 -11.53 -5.70
N ALA A 45 4.39 -11.52 -7.03
CA ALA A 45 5.33 -10.82 -7.90
C ALA A 45 5.34 -9.31 -7.63
N LEU A 46 4.16 -8.68 -7.46
CA LEU A 46 4.04 -7.25 -7.15
C LEU A 46 4.67 -6.91 -5.79
N MET A 47 4.44 -7.71 -4.75
CA MET A 47 5.07 -7.50 -3.43
C MET A 47 6.59 -7.71 -3.51
N GLY A 48 7.04 -8.74 -4.24
CA GLY A 48 8.45 -9.01 -4.46
C GLY A 48 9.16 -7.83 -5.11
N GLN A 49 8.60 -7.28 -6.19
CA GLN A 49 9.12 -6.08 -6.85
C GLN A 49 9.21 -4.89 -5.88
N ARG A 50 8.15 -4.61 -5.12
CA ARG A 50 8.12 -3.50 -4.16
C ARG A 50 9.21 -3.61 -3.10
N ILE A 51 9.39 -4.79 -2.50
CA ILE A 51 10.43 -5.02 -1.50
C ILE A 51 11.83 -4.86 -2.11
N THR A 52 12.04 -5.37 -3.33
CA THR A 52 13.31 -5.20 -4.06
C THR A 52 13.62 -3.71 -4.28
N LEU A 53 12.68 -2.94 -4.80
CA LEU A 53 12.83 -1.50 -5.02
C LEU A 53 13.14 -0.74 -3.71
N LEU A 54 12.43 -1.04 -2.62
CA LEU A 54 12.72 -0.42 -1.33
C LEU A 54 14.14 -0.72 -0.86
N ARG A 55 14.63 -1.96 -1.06
CA ARG A 55 16.00 -2.36 -0.70
C ARG A 55 17.05 -1.68 -1.57
N GLU A 56 16.85 -1.63 -2.89
CA GLU A 56 17.77 -1.00 -3.85
C GLU A 56 17.94 0.50 -3.57
N HIS A 57 16.87 1.16 -3.14
CA HIS A 57 16.87 2.58 -2.78
C HIS A 57 17.18 2.84 -1.29
N GLY A 58 17.50 1.80 -0.51
CA GLY A 58 17.88 1.94 0.91
C GLY A 58 16.75 2.43 1.82
N ILE A 59 15.49 2.26 1.42
CA ILE A 59 14.33 2.71 2.19
C ILE A 59 14.02 1.68 3.29
N THR A 60 14.08 2.12 4.54
CA THR A 60 13.78 1.26 5.69
C THR A 60 12.30 1.33 6.07
N LEU A 61 11.84 0.37 6.89
CA LEU A 61 10.50 0.42 7.48
C LEU A 61 10.26 1.73 8.26
N ARG A 62 11.28 2.26 8.93
CA ARG A 62 11.19 3.53 9.66
C ARG A 62 10.94 4.70 8.72
N ASP A 63 11.52 4.68 7.52
CA ASP A 63 11.31 5.72 6.52
C ASP A 63 9.90 5.65 5.94
N VAL A 64 9.39 4.44 5.67
CA VAL A 64 8.00 4.22 5.26
C VAL A 64 7.02 4.73 6.33
N GLN A 65 7.25 4.41 7.61
CA GLN A 65 6.42 4.92 8.70
C GLN A 65 6.44 6.45 8.80
N ARG A 66 7.59 7.09 8.55
CA ARG A 66 7.70 8.56 8.52
C ARG A 66 6.98 9.19 7.33
N ILE A 67 6.88 8.48 6.21
CA ILE A 67 6.17 8.96 5.02
C ILE A 67 4.64 8.97 5.25
N LEU A 68 4.13 8.08 6.09
CA LEU A 68 2.70 7.81 6.27
C LEU A 68 2.08 8.44 7.54
N HIS A 69 2.89 9.02 8.41
CA HIS A 69 2.48 9.77 9.61
C HIS A 69 2.63 11.27 9.37
#